data_AF-A0A2H6INY1-F1
#
_entry.id   AF-A0A2H6INY1-F1
#
_cell.length_a   1.000
_cell.length_b   1.000
_cell.length_c   1.000
_cell.angle_alpha   90.00
_cell.angle_beta   90.00
_cell.angle_gamma   90.00
#
_symmetry.space_group_name_H-M   'P 1'
#
loop_
_entity.id
_entity.type
_entity.pdbx_description
1 polymer ?
#
loop_
_entity_poly.entity_id
_entity_poly.type
_entity_poly.pdbx_seq_one_letter_code
_entity_poly.pdbx_strand_id
1 'polypeptide(L)'
;MSAYGYFTKTDLTSWGKYLFMGLIGIIIASVVNMFLHNPAVDWLVSYIGVGIFVGLTAYDTQKIRRMGENMGEADSEQFSKIAVVGALTLYLDFINLFLMLLRIFGRGKD
;
A
#
# COMPACT_ATOMS: atom_id res chain seq x y z
N MET A 1 -10.27 -4.89 28.36
CA MET A 1 -8.87 -4.86 27.89
C MET A 1 -8.35 -6.21 27.39
N SER A 2 -8.94 -7.36 27.75
CA SER A 2 -8.48 -8.68 27.28
C SER A 2 -9.28 -9.25 26.08
N ALA A 3 -10.41 -8.65 25.72
CA ALA A 3 -11.23 -9.05 24.56
C ALA A 3 -10.82 -8.36 23.24
N TYR A 4 -10.03 -7.29 23.31
CA TYR A 4 -9.62 -6.52 22.12
C TYR A 4 -8.58 -7.25 21.26
N GLY A 5 -7.83 -8.20 21.87
CA GLY A 5 -6.78 -8.95 21.18
C GLY A 5 -7.25 -10.12 20.31
N TYR A 6 -8.51 -10.56 20.43
CA TYR A 6 -9.04 -11.70 19.67
C TYR A 6 -9.94 -11.30 18.49
N PHE A 7 -10.50 -10.09 18.54
CA PHE A 7 -11.54 -9.64 17.60
C PHE A 7 -11.06 -8.74 16.47
N THR A 8 -9.81 -8.28 16.46
CA THR A 8 -9.28 -7.55 15.30
C THR A 8 -8.78 -8.55 14.24
N LYS A 9 -9.65 -9.48 13.87
CA LYS A 9 -9.74 -9.97 12.49
C LYS A 9 -10.29 -8.81 11.66
N THR A 10 -9.55 -7.70 11.55
CA THR A 10 -9.93 -6.65 10.62
C THR A 10 -9.67 -7.23 9.25
N ASP A 11 -10.75 -7.66 8.60
CA ASP A 11 -10.76 -8.06 7.22
C ASP A 11 -10.41 -6.81 6.40
N LEU A 12 -9.11 -6.58 6.21
CA LEU A 12 -8.59 -5.46 5.42
C LEU A 12 -9.04 -5.56 3.96
N THR A 13 -9.63 -6.68 3.55
CA THR A 13 -10.39 -6.83 2.29
C THR A 13 -11.33 -5.62 2.04
N SER A 14 -12.02 -5.13 3.07
CA SER A 14 -12.90 -3.95 2.94
C SER A 14 -12.14 -2.62 2.88
N TRP A 15 -10.96 -2.54 3.50
CA TRP A 15 -10.12 -1.35 3.50
C TRP A 15 -9.41 -1.13 2.17
N GLY A 16 -9.11 -2.20 1.42
CA GLY A 16 -8.48 -2.13 0.10
C GLY A 16 -9.24 -1.22 -0.88
N LYS A 17 -10.58 -1.27 -0.89
CA LYS A 17 -11.40 -0.40 -1.76
C LYS A 17 -11.26 1.08 -1.41
N TYR A 18 -11.24 1.42 -0.12
CA TYR A 18 -11.08 2.81 0.34
C TYR A 18 -9.67 3.32 0.07
N LEU A 19 -8.65 2.49 0.31
CA LEU A 19 -7.26 2.82 0.02
C LEU A 19 -7.01 3.01 -1.48
N PHE A 20 -7.61 2.17 -2.33
CA PHE A 20 -7.53 2.31 -3.78
C PHE A 20 -8.23 3.58 -4.28
N MET A 21 -9.40 3.94 -3.72
CA MET A 21 -10.06 5.21 -4.02
C MET A 21 -9.20 6.41 -3.58
N GLY A 22 -8.57 6.31 -2.40
CA GLY A 22 -7.65 7.33 -1.90
C GLY A 22 -6.40 7.48 -2.77
N LEU A 23 -5.86 6.37 -3.30
CA LEU A 23 -4.76 6.37 -4.27
C LEU A 23 -5.14 7.16 -5.53
N ILE A 24 -6.33 6.92 -6.09
CA ILE A 24 -6.83 7.69 -7.24
C ILE A 24 -6.97 9.18 -6.89
N GLY A 25 -7.49 9.50 -5.70
CA GLY A 25 -7.57 10.88 -5.21
C GLY A 25 -6.20 11.57 -5.17
N ILE A 26 -5.17 10.88 -4.71
CA ILE A 26 -3.79 11.37 -4.69
C ILE A 26 -3.24 11.59 -6.10
N ILE A 27 -3.48 10.65 -7.02
CA ILE A 27 -3.05 10.80 -8.41
C ILE A 27 -3.68 12.06 -9.02
N ILE A 28 -4.99 12.24 -8.86
CA ILE A 28 -5.69 13.44 -9.36
C ILE A 28 -5.13 14.71 -8.71
N ALA A 29 -4.96 14.71 -7.38
CA ALA A 29 -4.40 15.86 -6.66
C ALA A 29 -2.98 16.20 -7.14
N SER A 30 -2.15 15.19 -7.42
CA SER A 30 -0.78 15.40 -7.94
C SER A 30 -0.79 16.01 -9.34
N VAL A 31 -1.70 15.57 -10.21
CA VAL A 31 -1.85 16.12 -11.58
C VAL A 31 -2.33 17.56 -11.52
N VAL A 32 -3.33 17.86 -10.68
CA VAL A 32 -3.83 19.23 -10.50
C VAL A 32 -2.75 20.14 -9.90
N ASN A 33 -1.97 19.64 -8.93
CA ASN A 33 -0.90 20.41 -8.32
C ASN A 33 0.26 20.70 -9.28
N MET A 34 0.45 19.89 -10.33
CA MET A 34 1.43 20.16 -11.39
C MET A 34 1.13 21.47 -12.14
N PHE A 35 -0.13 21.90 -12.20
CA PHE A 35 -0.48 23.19 -12.81
C PHE A 35 -0.46 24.33 -11.80
N LEU A 36 -0.94 24.08 -10.57
CA LEU A 36 -1.07 25.09 -9.52
C LEU A 36 0.25 25.41 -8.79
N HIS A 37 1.20 24.46 -8.76
CA HIS A 37 2.47 24.55 -8.05
C HIS A 37 2.31 24.98 -6.57
N ASN A 38 1.27 24.49 -5.89
CA ASN A 38 1.00 24.89 -4.51
C ASN A 38 1.83 24.03 -3.53
N PRO A 39 2.74 24.65 -2.74
CA PRO A 39 3.56 23.91 -1.79
C PRO A 39 2.74 23.21 -0.71
N ALA A 40 1.67 23.83 -0.19
CA ALA A 40 0.85 23.25 0.87
C ALA A 40 0.12 21.97 0.42
N VAL A 41 -0.41 21.96 -0.80
CA VAL A 41 -1.03 20.77 -1.40
C VAL A 41 0.00 19.67 -1.57
N ASP A 42 1.23 20.03 -1.94
CA ASP A 42 2.28 19.06 -2.19
C ASP A 42 2.77 18.36 -0.90
N TRP A 43 2.89 19.12 0.19
CA TRP A 43 3.16 18.58 1.52
C TRP A 43 2.04 17.63 1.98
N LEU A 44 0.77 18.04 1.82
CA LEU A 44 -0.40 17.23 2.18
C LEU A 44 -0.44 15.91 1.39
N VAL A 45 -0.27 15.99 0.07
CA VAL A 45 -0.24 14.84 -0.83
C VAL A 45 0.90 13.89 -0.47
N SER A 46 2.07 14.41 -0.09
CA SER A 46 3.22 13.59 0.30
C SER A 46 2.95 12.79 1.59
N TYR A 47 2.45 13.44 2.65
CA TYR A 47 2.18 12.75 3.93
C TYR A 47 1.00 11.77 3.85
N ILE A 48 -0.11 12.18 3.23
CA ILE A 48 -1.26 11.29 3.04
C ILE A 48 -0.87 10.13 2.11
N GLY A 49 -0.05 10.39 1.09
CA GLY A 49 0.50 9.38 0.20
C GLY A 49 1.21 8.25 0.93
N VAL A 50 2.11 8.58 1.84
CA VAL A 50 2.78 7.55 2.67
C VAL A 50 1.76 6.74 3.47
N GLY A 51 0.80 7.38 4.12
CA GLY A 51 -0.24 6.67 4.89
C GLY A 51 -1.07 5.70 4.04
N ILE A 52 -1.46 6.11 2.84
CA ILE A 52 -2.21 5.25 1.91
C ILE A 52 -1.35 4.10 1.41
N PHE A 53 -0.11 4.36 1.00
CA PHE A 53 0.79 3.32 0.50
C PHE A 53 1.12 2.28 1.57
N VAL A 54 1.39 2.71 2.81
CA VAL A 54 1.55 1.78 3.95
C VAL A 54 0.32 0.89 4.12
N GLY A 55 -0.88 1.47 4.03
CA GLY A 55 -2.14 0.72 4.09
C GLY A 55 -2.29 -0.29 2.94
N LEU A 56 -1.94 0.12 1.71
CA LEU A 56 -1.98 -0.75 0.53
C LEU A 56 -0.97 -1.91 0.64
N THR A 57 0.26 -1.64 1.09
CA THR A 57 1.26 -2.68 1.33
C THR A 57 0.80 -3.69 2.38
N ALA A 58 0.14 -3.22 3.45
CA ALA A 58 -0.44 -4.10 4.46
C ALA A 58 -1.57 -4.96 3.87
N TYR A 59 -2.40 -4.38 3.00
CA TYR A 59 -3.45 -5.11 2.27
C TYR A 59 -2.86 -6.19 1.35
N ASP A 60 -1.86 -5.85 0.55
CA ASP A 60 -1.24 -6.79 -0.40
C ASP A 60 -0.51 -7.92 0.33
N THR A 61 0.13 -7.63 1.47
CA THR A 61 0.70 -8.66 2.36
C THR A 61 -0.36 -9.66 2.83
N GLN A 62 -1.53 -9.17 3.26
CA GLN A 62 -2.62 -10.04 3.70
C GLN A 62 -3.25 -10.82 2.55
N LYS A 63 -3.39 -10.20 1.38
CA LYS A 63 -3.89 -10.85 0.17
C LYS A 63 -2.98 -12.02 -0.22
N ILE A 64 -1.66 -11.83 -0.24
CA ILE A 64 -0.68 -12.88 -0.57
C ILE A 64 -0.74 -14.02 0.45
N ARG A 65 -0.79 -13.69 1.74
CA ARG A 65 -0.92 -14.69 2.81
C ARG A 65 -2.20 -15.52 2.66
N ARG A 66 -3.35 -14.87 2.44
CA ARG A 66 -4.64 -15.54 2.23
C ARG A 66 -4.66 -16.39 0.96
N MET A 67 -3.97 -15.97 -0.10
CA MET A 67 -3.80 -16.79 -1.29
C MET A 67 -3.01 -18.06 -0.97
N GLY A 68 -1.92 -17.99 -0.19
CA GLY A 68 -1.16 -19.17 0.23
C GLY A 68 -1.91 -20.12 1.16
N GLU A 69 -2.72 -19.60 2.09
CA GLU A 69 -3.51 -20.41 3.04
C GLU A 69 -4.67 -21.18 2.36
N ASN A 70 -5.17 -20.72 1.20
CA ASN A 70 -6.27 -21.35 0.48
C ASN A 70 -5.81 -22.40 -0.56
N MET A 71 -4.51 -22.66 -0.69
CA MET A 71 -3.98 -23.64 -1.64
C MET A 71 -3.86 -25.02 -0.99
N GLY A 72 -4.47 -26.03 -1.62
CA GLY A 72 -4.28 -27.43 -1.24
C GLY A 72 -2.91 -27.96 -1.65
N GLU A 73 -2.43 -29.01 -0.96
CA GLU A 73 -1.11 -29.64 -1.16
C GLU A 73 -0.83 -30.12 -2.60
N ALA A 74 -1.85 -30.23 -3.45
CA ALA A 74 -1.76 -30.78 -4.81
C ALA A 74 -1.28 -29.79 -5.89
N ASP A 75 -1.15 -28.49 -5.59
CA ASP A 75 -0.99 -27.43 -6.62
C ASP A 75 0.37 -26.71 -6.59
N SER A 76 1.46 -27.49 -6.51
CA SER A 76 2.83 -26.99 -6.33
C SER A 76 3.30 -26.00 -7.40
N GLU A 77 2.86 -26.16 -8.66
CA GLU A 77 3.17 -25.22 -9.75
C GLU A 77 2.46 -23.87 -9.54
N GLN A 78 1.19 -23.90 -9.16
CA GLN A 78 0.42 -22.70 -8.88
C GLN A 78 0.98 -21.96 -7.66
N PHE A 79 1.48 -22.69 -6.66
CA PHE A 79 2.09 -22.12 -5.47
C PHE A 79 3.33 -21.30 -5.81
N SER A 80 4.20 -21.87 -6.66
CA SER A 80 5.41 -21.17 -7.15
C SER A 80 5.05 -19.88 -7.89
N LYS A 81 4.05 -19.91 -8.77
CA LYS A 81 3.58 -18.70 -9.49
C LYS A 81 3.07 -17.63 -8.54
N ILE A 82 2.24 -17.99 -7.56
CA ILE A 82 1.70 -17.05 -6.57
C ILE A 82 2.81 -16.48 -5.69
N ALA A 83 3.78 -17.29 -5.29
CA ALA A 83 4.93 -16.83 -4.52
C ALA A 83 5.77 -15.80 -5.30
N VAL A 84 6.06 -16.05 -6.58
CA VAL A 84 6.83 -15.12 -7.43
C VAL A 84 6.07 -13.82 -7.65
N VAL A 85 4.79 -13.88 -8.00
CA VAL A 85 3.95 -12.68 -8.20
C VAL A 85 3.78 -11.91 -6.90
N GLY A 86 3.54 -12.61 -5.78
CA GLY A 86 3.42 -11.99 -4.47
C GLY A 86 4.70 -11.28 -4.03
N ALA A 87 5.85 -11.93 -4.20
CA ALA A 87 7.15 -11.32 -3.92
C ALA A 87 7.40 -10.08 -4.78
N LEU A 88 7.06 -10.12 -6.07
CA LEU A 88 7.16 -8.96 -6.96
C LEU A 88 6.27 -7.81 -6.50
N THR A 89 5.01 -8.08 -6.12
CA THR A 89 4.10 -7.05 -5.61
C THR A 89 4.67 -6.37 -4.36
N LEU A 90 5.12 -7.14 -3.37
CA LEU A 90 5.71 -6.59 -2.14
C LEU A 90 7.02 -5.82 -2.41
N TYR A 91 7.81 -6.25 -3.40
CA TYR A 91 9.00 -5.53 -3.81
C TYR A 91 8.66 -4.15 -4.39
N LEU A 92 7.66 -4.07 -5.27
CA LEU A 92 7.22 -2.80 -5.86
C LEU A 92 6.63 -1.85 -4.81
N ASP A 93 5.86 -2.39 -3.86
CA ASP A 93 5.34 -1.63 -2.74
C ASP A 93 6.45 -1.03 -1.87
N PHE A 94 7.47 -1.84 -1.56
CA PHE A 94 8.64 -1.39 -0.80
C PHE A 94 9.38 -0.26 -1.52
N ILE A 95 9.63 -0.40 -2.84
CA ILE A 95 10.29 0.65 -3.63
C ILE A 95 9.46 1.93 -3.63
N ASN A 96 8.14 1.86 -3.83
CA ASN A 96 7.27 3.04 -3.82
C ASN A 96 7.31 3.76 -2.47
N LEU A 97 7.16 3.02 -1.37
CA LEU A 97 7.22 3.56 -0.02
C LEU A 97 8.60 4.20 0.23
N PHE A 98 9.68 3.53 -0.15
CA PHE A 98 11.04 4.04 -0.05
C PHE A 98 11.23 5.36 -0.82
N LEU A 99 10.79 5.44 -2.08
CA LEU A 99 10.88 6.66 -2.89
C LEU A 99 10.07 7.81 -2.31
N MET A 100 8.90 7.54 -1.74
CA MET A 100 8.10 8.55 -1.05
C MET A 100 8.80 9.07 0.22
N LEU A 101 9.40 8.19 1.01
CA LEU A 101 10.20 8.61 2.16
C LEU A 101 11.41 9.44 1.71
N LEU A 102 12.12 9.02 0.67
CA LEU A 102 13.21 9.80 0.10
C LEU A 102 12.74 11.18 -0.37
N ARG A 103 11.55 11.30 -0.95
CA ARG A 103 10.98 12.59 -1.35
C ARG A 103 10.71 13.48 -0.14
N ILE A 104 10.14 12.94 0.93
CA ILE A 104 9.83 13.71 2.15
C ILE A 104 11.14 14.17 2.84
N PHE A 105 12.10 13.26 3.02
CA PHE A 105 13.35 13.57 3.71
C PHE A 105 14.37 14.32 2.83
N GLY A 106 14.34 14.12 1.52
CA GLY A 106 15.21 14.80 0.56
C GLY A 106 14.85 16.27 0.35
N ARG A 107 13.59 16.63 0.60
CA ARG A 107 13.10 18.01 0.48
C ARG A 107 13.57 18.97 1.56
N GLY A 108 14.05 18.48 2.70
CA GLY A 108 14.55 19.34 3.78
C GLY A 108 15.92 19.97 3.49
N LYS A 109 16.45 19.85 2.26
CA LYS A 109 17.80 20.28 1.88
C LYS A 109 17.86 21.48 0.93
N ASP A 110 16.72 22.01 0.50
CA ASP A 110 16.57 23.25 -0.27
C ASP A 110 15.68 24.24 0.48
#